data_AF-A0A059X1V2-F1
#
_entry.id   AF-A0A059X1V2-F1
#
_cell.length_a   1.000
_cell.length_b   1.000
_cell.length_c   1.000
_cell.angle_alpha   90.00
_cell.angle_beta   90.00
_cell.angle_gamma   90.00
#
_symmetry.space_group_name_H-M   'P 1'
#
loop_
_entity.id
_entity.type
_entity.pdbx_description
1 polymer ?
#
loop_
_entity_poly.entity_id
_entity_poly.type
_entity_poly.pdbx_seq_one_letter_code
_entity_poly.pdbx_strand_id
1 'polypeptide(L)'
;MTLKQSLRLITAEREDEIMANSFELDVVKFLLGMERVTVADVAEATELSAEFRIPLLAAMLRSQIIQPKELTLASEAVHALTKREVSYDKAVEIYQVALQRGLTFSEVHSQKAPAPAAVSADPEQTRIGSLLVAAKVISEHQLQSALNMCAWRDMYIGQALVEAKAISGELLGKALQVQSKLRVGVFNFQQAVYALQLEPVRATA
;
A
#
# COMPACT_ATOMS: atom_id res chain seq x y z
N MET A 1 41.20 -5.41 0.48
CA MET A 1 40.14 -5.68 -0.50
C MET A 1 39.10 -4.57 -0.41
N THR A 2 38.85 -3.85 -1.49
CA THR A 2 37.83 -2.79 -1.52
C THR A 2 36.42 -3.37 -1.43
N LEU A 3 35.45 -2.63 -0.88
CA LEU A 3 34.02 -3.00 -0.79
C LEU A 3 33.43 -3.48 -2.13
N LYS A 4 33.90 -2.89 -3.25
CA LYS A 4 33.59 -3.32 -4.63
C LYS A 4 34.12 -4.71 -5.00
N GLN A 5 35.24 -5.11 -4.42
CA GLN A 5 35.87 -6.42 -4.60
C GLN A 5 35.17 -7.49 -3.76
N SER A 6 34.77 -7.16 -2.52
CA SER A 6 34.01 -8.05 -1.65
C SER A 6 32.58 -8.30 -2.17
N LEU A 7 31.88 -7.25 -2.63
CA LEU A 7 30.60 -7.40 -3.31
C LEU A 7 30.74 -8.16 -4.64
N ARG A 8 31.78 -7.92 -5.44
CA ARG A 8 32.05 -8.71 -6.66
C ARG A 8 32.36 -10.18 -6.36
N LEU A 9 33.09 -10.49 -5.30
CA LEU A 9 33.38 -11.88 -4.94
C LEU A 9 32.12 -12.61 -4.47
N ILE A 10 31.26 -11.94 -3.69
CA ILE A 10 29.99 -12.51 -3.22
C ILE A 10 28.95 -12.63 -4.35
N THR A 11 28.91 -11.67 -5.29
CA THR A 11 27.92 -11.65 -6.39
C THR A 11 28.36 -12.36 -7.65
N ALA A 12 29.64 -12.34 -8.04
CA ALA A 12 30.10 -12.90 -9.31
C ALA A 12 30.57 -14.36 -9.22
N GLU A 13 30.93 -14.88 -8.05
CA GLU A 13 31.28 -16.32 -7.90
C GLU A 13 30.05 -17.21 -7.60
N ARG A 14 28.91 -16.61 -7.23
CA ARG A 14 27.66 -17.32 -6.87
C ARG A 14 26.43 -16.78 -7.61
N GLU A 15 26.64 -16.13 -8.76
CA GLU A 15 25.59 -15.53 -9.59
C GLU A 15 24.53 -16.56 -10.04
N ASP A 16 24.92 -17.83 -10.16
CA ASP A 16 24.03 -18.97 -10.46
C ASP A 16 23.31 -19.57 -9.24
N GLU A 17 23.77 -19.29 -8.01
CA GLU A 17 23.21 -19.82 -6.75
C GLU A 17 22.31 -18.84 -6.01
N ILE A 18 22.53 -17.54 -6.20
CA ILE A 18 21.75 -16.49 -5.53
C ILE A 18 20.45 -16.29 -6.33
N MET A 19 19.31 -16.58 -5.71
CA MET A 19 17.99 -16.27 -6.27
C MET A 19 17.68 -14.77 -6.15
N ALA A 20 18.56 -13.90 -6.66
CA ALA A 20 18.40 -12.46 -6.66
C ALA A 20 18.28 -11.92 -8.08
N ASN A 21 17.21 -11.19 -8.37
CA ASN A 21 17.14 -10.44 -9.62
C ASN A 21 17.95 -9.13 -9.55
N SER A 22 18.19 -8.49 -10.71
CA SER A 22 18.96 -7.23 -10.79
C SER A 22 18.44 -6.14 -9.85
N PHE A 23 17.11 -6.09 -9.67
CA PHE A 23 16.47 -5.11 -8.79
C PHE A 23 16.75 -5.40 -7.31
N GLU A 24 16.71 -6.67 -6.88
CA GLU A 24 17.04 -7.06 -5.51
C GLU A 24 18.48 -6.68 -5.14
N LEU A 25 19.42 -6.88 -6.07
CA LEU A 25 20.81 -6.46 -5.87
C LEU A 25 20.94 -4.95 -5.72
N ASP A 26 20.15 -4.17 -6.45
CA ASP A 26 20.17 -2.70 -6.34
C ASP A 26 19.59 -2.21 -5.02
N VAL A 27 18.55 -2.88 -4.50
CA VAL A 27 18.02 -2.64 -3.14
C VAL A 27 19.07 -2.97 -2.08
N VAL A 28 19.75 -4.11 -2.19
CA VAL A 28 20.83 -4.48 -1.26
C VAL A 28 21.98 -3.47 -1.31
N LYS A 29 22.42 -3.05 -2.50
CA LYS A 29 23.45 -2.01 -2.64
C LYS A 29 23.03 -0.68 -2.02
N PHE A 30 21.77 -0.28 -2.20
CA PHE A 30 21.24 0.93 -1.60
C PHE A 30 21.30 0.86 -0.07
N LEU A 31 20.83 -0.25 0.52
CA LEU A 31 20.84 -0.49 1.97
C LEU A 31 22.26 -0.56 2.56
N LEU A 32 23.20 -1.19 1.85
CA LEU A 32 24.63 -1.20 2.22
C LEU A 32 25.24 0.20 2.17
N GLY A 33 24.92 0.97 1.12
CA GLY A 33 25.48 2.32 0.94
C GLY A 33 25.01 3.33 1.99
N MET A 34 23.85 3.11 2.58
CA MET A 34 23.35 3.89 3.72
C MET A 34 23.70 3.28 5.09
N GLU A 35 24.57 2.27 5.11
CA GLU A 35 25.03 1.55 6.31
C GLU A 35 23.89 0.96 7.16
N ARG A 36 22.72 0.72 6.57
CA ARG A 36 21.58 0.13 7.27
C ARG A 36 21.77 -1.37 7.50
N VAL A 37 22.47 -2.00 6.56
CA VAL A 37 22.80 -3.41 6.55
C VAL A 37 24.32 -3.52 6.39
N THR A 38 24.93 -4.52 7.00
CA THR A 38 26.37 -4.79 6.87
C THR A 38 26.63 -5.89 5.85
N VAL A 39 27.89 -6.00 5.41
CA VAL A 39 28.30 -7.09 4.51
C VAL A 39 28.15 -8.45 5.17
N ALA A 40 28.30 -8.53 6.50
CA ALA A 40 28.08 -9.77 7.25
C ALA A 40 26.61 -10.19 7.20
N ASP A 41 25.68 -9.25 7.38
CA ASP A 41 24.25 -9.54 7.31
C ASP A 41 23.85 -10.02 5.89
N VAL A 42 24.41 -9.41 4.85
CA VAL A 42 24.16 -9.85 3.46
C VAL A 42 24.70 -11.26 3.24
N ALA A 43 25.88 -11.60 3.78
CA ALA A 43 26.44 -12.94 3.67
C ALA A 43 25.51 -13.99 4.33
N GLU A 44 25.04 -13.71 5.55
CA GLU A 44 24.07 -14.57 6.24
C GLU A 44 22.78 -14.74 5.42
N ALA A 45 22.22 -13.66 4.88
CA ALA A 45 21.03 -13.72 4.04
C ALA A 45 21.26 -14.52 2.74
N THR A 46 22.46 -14.47 2.16
CA THR A 46 22.80 -15.27 0.97
C THR A 46 22.88 -16.77 1.27
N GLU A 47 23.40 -17.15 2.45
CA GLU A 47 23.41 -18.54 2.89
C GLU A 47 21.98 -19.09 3.05
N LEU A 48 21.11 -18.33 3.72
CA LEU A 48 19.70 -18.68 3.89
C LEU A 48 18.93 -18.72 2.55
N SER A 49 19.23 -17.78 1.64
CA SER A 49 18.65 -17.77 0.30
C SER A 49 18.96 -19.05 -0.46
N ALA A 50 20.22 -19.51 -0.41
CA ALA A 50 20.67 -20.74 -1.05
C ALA A 50 20.10 -22.00 -0.36
N GLU A 51 20.11 -22.05 0.98
CA GLU A 51 19.62 -23.18 1.77
C GLU A 51 18.12 -23.41 1.57
N PHE A 52 17.32 -22.35 1.67
CA PHE A 52 15.86 -22.43 1.59
C PHE A 52 15.31 -22.21 0.18
N ARG A 53 16.16 -21.92 -0.81
CA ARG A 53 15.78 -21.56 -2.19
C ARG A 53 14.72 -20.47 -2.24
N ILE A 54 14.97 -19.39 -1.51
CA ILE A 54 14.10 -18.21 -1.46
C ILE A 54 14.84 -16.98 -1.98
N PRO A 55 14.12 -15.96 -2.48
CA PRO A 55 14.74 -14.72 -2.92
C PRO A 55 15.56 -14.03 -1.83
N LEU A 56 16.64 -13.35 -2.21
CA LEU A 56 17.57 -12.76 -1.26
C LEU A 56 16.88 -11.77 -0.30
N LEU A 57 16.00 -10.91 -0.80
CA LEU A 57 15.25 -9.97 0.05
C LEU A 57 14.31 -10.70 1.02
N ALA A 58 13.72 -11.82 0.60
CA ALA A 58 12.90 -12.66 1.47
C ALA A 58 13.74 -13.34 2.57
N ALA A 59 14.97 -13.76 2.25
CA ALA A 59 15.91 -14.29 3.23
C ALA A 59 16.32 -13.23 4.27
N MET A 60 16.51 -11.98 3.86
CA MET A 60 16.81 -10.85 4.76
C MET A 60 15.63 -10.52 5.71
N LEU A 61 14.39 -10.64 5.23
CA LEU A 61 13.20 -10.51 6.09
C LEU A 61 13.09 -11.66 7.08
N ARG A 62 13.40 -12.89 6.64
CA ARG A 62 13.31 -14.09 7.46
C ARG A 62 14.32 -14.10 8.61
N SER A 63 15.53 -13.65 8.34
CA SER A 63 16.60 -13.44 9.34
C SER A 63 16.41 -12.19 10.20
N GLN A 64 15.35 -11.40 9.96
CA GLN A 64 15.05 -10.15 10.67
C GLN A 64 16.14 -9.07 10.55
N ILE A 65 17.04 -9.19 9.56
CA ILE A 65 18.05 -8.18 9.23
C ILE A 65 17.37 -6.87 8.82
N ILE A 66 16.32 -6.99 8.01
CA ILE A 66 15.47 -5.89 7.57
C ILE A 66 14.01 -6.17 7.92
N GLN A 67 13.24 -5.12 8.14
CA GLN A 67 11.80 -5.21 8.35
C GLN A 67 11.02 -4.99 7.04
N PRO A 68 9.77 -5.49 6.91
CA PRO A 68 8.96 -5.31 5.70
C PRO A 68 8.82 -3.84 5.29
N LYS A 69 8.66 -2.94 6.28
CA LYS A 69 8.57 -1.50 6.04
C LYS A 69 9.86 -0.93 5.43
N GLU A 70 11.02 -1.39 5.90
CA GLU A 70 12.32 -0.96 5.41
C GLU A 70 12.56 -1.42 3.98
N LEU A 71 12.10 -2.62 3.66
CA LEU A 71 12.14 -3.17 2.30
C LEU A 71 11.30 -2.35 1.34
N THR A 72 10.06 -2.00 1.71
CA THR A 72 9.18 -1.18 0.88
C THR A 72 9.80 0.19 0.61
N LEU A 73 10.33 0.86 1.64
CA LEU A 73 10.99 2.16 1.51
C LEU A 73 12.24 2.10 0.62
N ALA A 74 13.07 1.06 0.79
CA ALA A 74 14.28 0.90 -0.01
C ALA A 74 13.95 0.59 -1.48
N SER A 75 12.91 -0.21 -1.72
CA SER A 75 12.43 -0.53 -3.07
C SER A 75 11.90 0.72 -3.80
N GLU A 76 11.11 1.55 -3.12
CA GLU A 76 10.64 2.83 -3.67
C GLU A 76 11.83 3.78 -3.95
N ALA A 77 12.81 3.84 -3.06
CA ALA A 77 14.01 4.65 -3.25
C ALA A 77 14.81 4.22 -4.49
N VAL A 78 15.06 2.92 -4.66
CA VAL A 78 15.77 2.39 -5.83
C VAL A 78 15.00 2.63 -7.12
N HIS A 79 13.68 2.50 -7.11
CA HIS A 79 12.86 2.83 -8.28
C HIS A 79 12.99 4.30 -8.69
N ALA A 80 12.90 5.21 -7.71
CA ALA A 80 13.06 6.65 -7.94
C ALA A 80 14.47 7.03 -8.43
N LEU A 81 15.50 6.36 -7.90
CA LEU A 81 16.89 6.50 -8.37
C LEU A 81 17.07 5.99 -9.80
N THR A 82 16.45 4.85 -10.13
CA THR A 82 16.52 4.24 -11.47
C THR A 82 15.87 5.13 -12.52
N LYS A 83 14.74 5.75 -12.17
CA LYS A 83 14.05 6.74 -13.01
C LYS A 83 14.73 8.11 -13.04
N ARG A 84 15.79 8.31 -12.24
CA ARG A 84 16.52 9.58 -12.07
C ARG A 84 15.62 10.73 -11.57
N GLU A 85 14.55 10.40 -10.85
CA GLU A 85 13.64 11.37 -10.23
C GLU A 85 14.28 12.01 -8.98
N VAL A 86 15.21 11.29 -8.34
CA VAL A 86 15.84 11.67 -7.08
C VAL A 86 17.35 11.37 -7.13
N SER A 87 18.17 12.19 -6.46
CA SER A 87 19.59 11.92 -6.26
C SER A 87 19.82 10.93 -5.11
N TYR A 88 20.98 10.27 -5.06
CA TYR A 88 21.28 9.30 -3.98
C TYR A 88 21.16 9.92 -2.59
N ASP A 89 21.79 11.07 -2.35
CA ASP A 89 21.72 11.77 -1.06
C ASP A 89 20.28 12.11 -0.66
N LYS A 90 19.47 12.54 -1.63
CA LYS A 90 18.07 12.88 -1.38
C LYS A 90 17.22 11.65 -1.11
N ALA A 91 17.50 10.52 -1.77
CA ALA A 91 16.82 9.26 -1.52
C ALA A 91 17.11 8.73 -0.10
N VAL A 92 18.35 8.86 0.37
CA VAL A 92 18.72 8.51 1.76
C VAL A 92 18.00 9.40 2.77
N GLU A 93 17.95 10.72 2.53
CA GLU A 93 17.22 11.66 3.39
C GLU A 93 15.72 11.30 3.47
N ILE A 94 15.09 11.08 2.31
CA ILE A 94 13.67 10.71 2.21
C ILE A 94 13.41 9.40 2.95
N TYR A 95 14.26 8.38 2.74
CA TYR A 95 14.17 7.10 3.42
C TYR A 95 14.22 7.24 4.94
N GLN A 96 15.20 7.99 5.47
CA GLN A 96 15.39 8.18 6.91
C GLN A 96 14.19 8.91 7.54
N VAL A 97 13.71 9.97 6.89
CA VAL A 97 12.53 10.71 7.34
C VAL A 97 11.28 9.84 7.31
N ALA A 98 11.08 9.05 6.26
CA ALA A 98 9.96 8.13 6.13
C ALA A 98 9.98 7.05 7.22
N LEU A 99 11.16 6.49 7.48
CA LEU A 99 11.36 5.47 8.51
C LEU A 99 11.01 6.01 9.90
N GLN A 100 11.57 7.18 10.26
CA GLN A 100 11.32 7.85 11.54
C GLN A 100 9.86 8.24 11.75
N ARG A 101 9.20 8.75 10.71
CA ARG A 101 7.83 9.28 10.82
C ARG A 101 6.74 8.26 10.58
N GLY A 102 7.07 7.04 10.13
CA GLY A 102 6.03 6.06 9.79
C GLY A 102 5.38 6.31 8.44
N LEU A 103 6.03 7.07 7.55
CA LEU A 103 5.52 7.43 6.23
C LEU A 103 6.12 6.53 5.14
N THR A 104 5.53 6.59 3.96
CA THR A 104 6.04 6.00 2.71
C THR A 104 7.07 6.92 2.05
N PHE A 105 7.89 6.36 1.14
CA PHE A 105 8.91 7.15 0.44
C PHE A 105 8.25 8.20 -0.46
N SER A 106 7.18 7.81 -1.16
CA SER A 106 6.39 8.69 -2.02
C SER A 106 5.77 9.90 -1.27
N GLU A 107 5.32 9.71 -0.02
CA GLU A 107 4.77 10.80 0.81
C GLU A 107 5.84 11.85 1.17
N VAL A 108 7.03 11.40 1.56
CA VAL A 108 8.13 12.29 1.92
C VAL A 108 8.71 12.98 0.69
N HIS A 109 8.82 12.26 -0.43
CA HIS A 109 9.28 12.83 -1.70
C HIS A 109 8.33 13.93 -2.23
N SER A 110 7.02 13.74 -2.08
CA SER A 110 6.00 14.65 -2.64
C SER A 110 5.74 15.93 -1.82
N GLN A 111 6.45 16.15 -0.70
CA GLN A 111 6.30 17.35 0.15
C GLN A 111 4.83 17.67 0.56
N LYS A 112 3.99 16.64 0.64
CA LYS A 112 2.58 16.76 1.04
C LYS A 112 2.40 15.99 2.35
N ALA A 113 1.98 16.69 3.40
CA ALA A 113 1.56 16.09 4.67
C ALA A 113 0.46 15.01 4.44
N PRO A 114 0.23 14.11 5.41
CA PRO A 114 -0.13 12.71 5.19
C PRO A 114 -1.46 12.53 4.45
N ALA A 115 -1.46 11.65 3.46
CA ALA A 115 -2.66 10.97 2.96
C ALA A 115 -2.43 9.48 3.20
N PRO A 116 -3.02 8.89 4.25
CA PRO A 116 -2.75 7.50 4.59
C PRO A 116 -3.17 6.57 3.45
N ALA A 117 -2.22 5.71 3.07
CA ALA A 117 -2.42 4.43 2.38
C ALA A 117 -3.24 4.48 1.07
N ALA A 118 -2.58 4.85 -0.02
CA ALA A 118 -2.92 4.37 -1.35
C ALA A 118 -2.60 2.85 -1.45
N VAL A 119 -3.50 2.02 -0.92
CA VAL A 119 -3.82 0.77 -1.60
C VAL A 119 -4.81 1.15 -2.69
N SER A 120 -4.51 0.76 -3.93
CA SER A 120 -5.32 1.00 -5.11
C SER A 120 -6.81 0.76 -4.83
N ALA A 121 -7.57 1.83 -4.54
CA ALA A 121 -9.01 1.75 -4.56
C ALA A 121 -9.39 1.72 -6.03
N ASP A 122 -9.83 0.56 -6.52
CA ASP A 122 -10.57 0.51 -7.77
C ASP A 122 -11.64 1.61 -7.72
N PRO A 123 -11.86 2.39 -8.80
CA PRO A 123 -12.87 3.42 -8.80
C PRO A 123 -14.25 2.88 -8.39
N GLU A 124 -14.49 1.58 -8.58
CA GLU A 124 -15.65 0.85 -8.06
C GLU A 124 -15.71 0.76 -6.53
N GLN A 125 -14.60 0.53 -5.82
CA GLN A 125 -14.56 0.42 -4.35
C GLN A 125 -14.81 1.76 -3.65
N THR A 126 -14.51 2.88 -4.32
CA THR A 126 -14.86 4.24 -3.86
C THR A 126 -16.31 4.63 -4.12
N ARG A 127 -17.10 3.87 -4.88
CA ARG A 127 -18.51 4.21 -5.14
C ARG A 127 -19.36 3.87 -3.92
N ILE A 128 -20.28 4.77 -3.58
CA ILE A 128 -21.17 4.60 -2.44
C ILE A 128 -22.02 3.34 -2.55
N GLY A 129 -22.43 2.96 -3.78
CA GLY A 129 -23.17 1.72 -4.03
C GLY A 129 -22.37 0.47 -3.63
N SER A 130 -21.14 0.36 -4.12
CA SER A 130 -20.25 -0.77 -3.81
C SER A 130 -19.89 -0.83 -2.33
N LEU A 131 -19.65 0.34 -1.71
CA LEU A 131 -19.35 0.44 -0.28
C LEU A 131 -20.53 -0.03 0.59
N LEU A 132 -21.77 0.35 0.23
CA LEU A 132 -22.97 -0.07 0.93
C LEU A 132 -23.26 -1.57 0.76
N VAL A 133 -23.00 -2.13 -0.42
CA VAL A 133 -23.11 -3.58 -0.67
C VAL A 133 -22.05 -4.35 0.14
N ALA A 134 -20.80 -3.87 0.15
CA ALA A 134 -19.72 -4.48 0.93
C ALA A 134 -19.98 -4.42 2.44
N ALA A 135 -20.60 -3.33 2.92
CA ALA A 135 -21.07 -3.20 4.29
C ALA A 135 -22.29 -4.06 4.62
N LYS A 136 -22.87 -4.75 3.64
CA LYS A 136 -24.12 -5.54 3.75
C LYS A 136 -25.32 -4.70 4.22
N VAL A 137 -25.29 -3.40 3.95
CA VAL A 137 -26.37 -2.46 4.26
C VAL A 137 -27.49 -2.57 3.23
N ILE A 138 -27.13 -2.77 1.96
CA ILE A 138 -28.05 -3.00 0.86
C ILE A 138 -27.67 -4.27 0.12
N SER A 139 -28.65 -4.90 -0.53
CA SER A 139 -28.38 -6.00 -1.47
C SER A 139 -28.02 -5.48 -2.86
N GLU A 140 -27.36 -6.31 -3.65
CA GLU A 140 -27.04 -6.02 -5.05
C GLU A 140 -28.30 -5.75 -5.89
N HIS A 141 -29.40 -6.45 -5.59
CA HIS A 141 -30.71 -6.22 -6.22
C HIS A 141 -31.28 -4.83 -5.90
N GLN A 142 -31.13 -4.35 -4.67
CA GLN A 142 -31.55 -3.00 -4.27
C GLN A 142 -30.69 -1.93 -4.96
N LEU A 143 -29.39 -2.16 -5.08
CA LEU A 143 -28.48 -1.27 -5.81
C LEU A 143 -28.87 -1.17 -7.29
N GLN A 144 -29.13 -2.31 -7.94
CA GLN A 144 -29.52 -2.34 -9.35
C GLN A 144 -30.86 -1.62 -9.60
N SER A 145 -31.81 -1.80 -8.68
CA SER A 145 -33.11 -1.11 -8.75
C SER A 145 -32.96 0.41 -8.65
N ALA A 146 -32.10 0.89 -7.75
CA ALA A 146 -31.81 2.31 -7.60
C ALA A 146 -31.03 2.88 -8.80
N LEU A 147 -30.09 2.13 -9.39
CA LEU A 147 -29.39 2.52 -10.62
C LEU A 147 -30.34 2.70 -11.80
N ASN A 148 -31.30 1.80 -11.94
CA ASN A 148 -32.36 1.94 -12.95
C ASN A 148 -33.14 3.23 -12.71
N MET A 149 -33.60 3.51 -11.48
CA MET A 149 -34.31 4.75 -11.15
C MET A 149 -33.51 6.02 -11.49
N CYS A 150 -32.20 6.01 -11.26
CA CYS A 150 -31.32 7.13 -11.62
C CYS A 150 -31.29 7.39 -13.12
N ALA A 151 -31.23 6.33 -13.93
CA ALA A 151 -31.19 6.44 -15.39
C ALA A 151 -32.47 7.04 -15.97
N TRP A 152 -33.62 6.85 -15.32
CA TRP A 152 -34.91 7.36 -15.78
C TRP A 152 -35.27 8.76 -15.26
N ARG A 153 -34.64 9.22 -14.16
CA ARG A 153 -35.10 10.38 -13.39
C ARG A 153 -34.04 11.44 -13.09
N ASP A 154 -32.86 11.37 -13.72
CA ASP A 154 -31.74 12.32 -13.52
C ASP A 154 -31.45 12.61 -12.03
N MET A 155 -31.51 11.57 -11.20
CA MET A 155 -31.29 11.66 -9.76
C MET A 155 -30.00 10.97 -9.34
N TYR A 156 -29.43 11.39 -8.21
CA TYR A 156 -28.24 10.75 -7.67
C TYR A 156 -28.58 9.40 -7.03
N ILE A 157 -27.68 8.42 -7.15
CA ILE A 157 -27.86 7.07 -6.59
C ILE A 157 -28.17 7.06 -5.09
N GLY A 158 -27.62 8.00 -4.33
CA GLY A 158 -27.95 8.16 -2.91
C GLY A 158 -29.41 8.54 -2.68
N GLN A 159 -29.96 9.45 -3.49
CA GLN A 159 -31.35 9.86 -3.40
C GLN A 159 -32.29 8.73 -3.84
N ALA A 160 -31.96 8.02 -4.92
CA ALA A 160 -32.71 6.86 -5.38
C ALA A 160 -32.80 5.75 -4.32
N LEU A 161 -31.72 5.50 -3.59
CA LEU A 161 -31.69 4.51 -2.50
C LEU A 161 -32.57 4.92 -1.31
N VAL A 162 -32.69 6.21 -1.03
CA VAL A 162 -33.58 6.74 0.02
C VAL A 162 -35.04 6.68 -0.43
N GLU A 163 -35.34 7.07 -1.67
CA GLU A 163 -36.70 6.98 -2.23
C GLU A 163 -37.20 5.53 -2.33
N ALA A 164 -36.31 4.60 -2.69
CA ALA A 164 -36.58 3.17 -2.69
C ALA A 164 -36.70 2.56 -1.28
N LYS A 165 -36.58 3.36 -0.21
CA LYS A 165 -36.55 2.95 1.19
C LYS A 165 -35.49 1.87 1.51
N ALA A 166 -34.43 1.79 0.70
CA ALA A 166 -33.33 0.85 0.91
C ALA A 166 -32.38 1.34 2.00
N ILE A 167 -32.22 2.65 2.16
CA ILE A 167 -31.43 3.30 3.21
C ILE A 167 -32.19 4.51 3.77
N SER A 168 -31.87 4.92 5.00
CA SER A 168 -32.37 6.18 5.56
C SER A 168 -31.54 7.37 5.10
N GLY A 169 -32.11 8.58 5.12
CA GLY A 169 -31.36 9.82 4.83
C GLY A 169 -30.20 10.05 5.78
N GLU A 170 -30.33 9.66 7.05
CA GLU A 170 -29.26 9.71 8.05
C GLU A 170 -28.10 8.77 7.69
N LEU A 171 -28.42 7.55 7.26
CA LEU A 171 -27.44 6.55 6.84
C LEU A 171 -26.73 6.99 5.55
N LEU A 172 -27.46 7.60 4.61
CA LEU A 172 -26.87 8.20 3.42
C LEU A 172 -25.87 9.31 3.78
N GLY A 173 -26.23 10.21 4.70
CA GLY A 173 -25.35 11.27 5.17
C GLY A 173 -24.05 10.72 5.77
N LYS A 174 -24.14 9.68 6.60
CA LYS A 174 -22.96 9.00 7.16
C LYS A 174 -22.15 8.27 6.09
N ALA A 175 -22.81 7.57 5.17
CA ALA A 175 -22.14 6.88 4.06
C ALA A 175 -21.36 7.85 3.17
N LEU A 176 -21.89 9.05 2.90
CA LEU A 176 -21.17 10.11 2.20
C LEU A 176 -19.98 10.64 3.00
N GLN A 177 -20.10 10.80 4.31
CA GLN A 177 -18.98 11.19 5.18
C GLN A 177 -17.87 10.13 5.20
N VAL A 178 -18.23 8.85 5.33
CA VAL A 178 -17.30 7.72 5.28
C VAL A 178 -16.65 7.61 3.90
N GLN A 179 -17.42 7.76 2.82
CA GLN A 179 -16.90 7.77 1.45
C GLN A 179 -15.95 8.96 1.21
N SER A 180 -16.27 10.15 1.72
CA SER A 180 -15.38 11.33 1.66
C SER A 180 -14.09 11.07 2.42
N LYS A 181 -14.17 10.49 3.62
CA LYS A 181 -13.01 10.06 4.41
C LYS A 181 -12.17 9.00 3.67
N LEU A 182 -12.79 8.06 2.98
CA LEU A 182 -12.11 7.06 2.15
C LEU A 182 -11.41 7.72 0.94
N ARG A 183 -12.04 8.70 0.29
CA ARG A 183 -11.42 9.46 -0.82
C ARG A 183 -10.24 10.31 -0.39
N VAL A 184 -10.27 10.83 0.84
CA VAL A 184 -9.19 11.64 1.42
C VAL A 184 -8.12 10.75 2.08
N GLY A 185 -8.29 9.42 2.08
CA GLY A 185 -7.35 8.45 2.65
C GLY A 185 -7.40 8.35 4.18
N VAL A 186 -8.38 8.99 4.83
CA VAL A 186 -8.57 8.92 6.29
C VAL A 186 -8.97 7.50 6.72
N PHE A 187 -9.72 6.79 5.87
CA PHE A 187 -10.11 5.39 6.07
C PHE A 187 -9.63 4.52 4.91
N ASN A 188 -9.15 3.31 5.24
CA ASN A 188 -9.04 2.23 4.26
C ASN A 188 -10.42 1.58 3.99
N PHE A 189 -10.53 0.81 2.91
CA PHE A 189 -11.81 0.19 2.51
C PHE A 189 -12.45 -0.65 3.62
N GLN A 190 -11.65 -1.46 4.34
CA GLN A 190 -12.17 -2.29 5.42
C GLN A 190 -12.64 -1.46 6.64
N GLN A 191 -11.94 -0.38 6.96
CA GLN A 191 -12.34 0.57 8.00
C GLN A 191 -13.63 1.29 7.65
N ALA A 192 -13.81 1.65 6.37
CA ALA A 192 -15.05 2.26 5.90
C ALA A 192 -16.24 1.27 5.96
N VAL A 193 -16.03 0.02 5.55
CA VAL A 193 -17.02 -1.07 5.69
C VAL A 193 -17.39 -1.27 7.16
N TYR A 194 -16.40 -1.35 8.04
CA TYR A 194 -16.61 -1.53 9.47
C TYR A 194 -17.35 -0.34 10.10
N ALA A 195 -16.99 0.89 9.73
CA ALA A 195 -17.66 2.11 10.21
C ALA A 195 -19.14 2.16 9.83
N LEU A 196 -19.52 1.58 8.69
CA LEU A 196 -20.92 1.48 8.26
C LEU A 196 -21.67 0.33 8.94
N GLN A 197 -20.98 -0.75 9.31
CA GLN A 197 -21.57 -1.90 10.02
C GLN A 197 -21.81 -1.66 11.51
N LEU A 198 -20.98 -0.82 12.14
CA LEU A 198 -21.11 -0.47 13.55
C LEU A 198 -22.39 0.32 13.84
N GLU A 199 -22.96 0.96 12.83
CA GLU A 199 -24.20 1.68 12.96
C GLU A 199 -25.38 0.70 12.95
N PRO A 200 -26.22 0.67 14.00
CA PRO A 200 -27.39 -0.16 13.98
C PRO A 200 -28.29 0.32 12.86
N VAL A 201 -28.47 -0.52 11.85
CA VAL A 201 -29.49 -0.36 10.82
C VAL A 201 -30.83 -0.35 11.54
N ARG A 202 -31.29 0.82 12.00
CA ARG A 202 -32.70 1.02 12.33
C ARG A 202 -33.41 1.03 11.00
N ALA A 203 -33.72 -0.18 10.54
CA ALA A 203 -34.78 -0.41 9.59
C ALA A 203 -36.02 0.30 10.17
N THR A 204 -36.36 1.45 9.60
CA THR A 204 -37.67 2.04 9.83
C THR A 204 -38.67 1.03 9.25
N ALA A 205 -39.51 0.51 10.14
CA ALA A 205 -40.61 -0.40 9.86
C ALA A 205 -41.50 0.07 8.70
#